data_AF-A0A820SPR0-F1
#
_entry.id   AF-A0A820SPR0-F1
#
_cell.length_a   1.000
_cell.length_b   1.000
_cell.length_c   1.000
_cell.angle_alpha   90.00
_cell.angle_beta   90.00
_cell.angle_gamma   90.00
#
_symmetry.space_group_name_H-M   'P 1'
#
loop_
_entity.id
_entity.type
_entity.pdbx_description
1 polymer ?
#
loop_
_entity_poly.entity_id
_entity_poly.type
_entity_poly.pdbx_seq_one_letter_code
_entity_poly.pdbx_strand_id
1 'polypeptide(L)' 'MQTYCFSESCSSSCQNGGQCTGSDTCTCATGWSGDTCTTAICTNACQNGGQCTTPDTCTCAAGWSGANCT' A
#
# COMPACT_ATOMS: atom_id res chain seq x y z
N MET A 1 20.96 18.36 -28.05
CA MET A 1 20.72 17.03 -27.45
C MET A 1 20.35 17.27 -26.00
N GLN A 2 19.06 17.43 -25.68
CA GLN A 2 18.52 17.17 -24.33
C GLN A 2 17.09 16.72 -24.55
N THR A 3 16.93 15.40 -24.65
CA THR A 3 15.64 14.71 -24.70
C THR A 3 15.10 14.71 -23.27
N TYR A 4 14.43 15.79 -22.89
CA TYR A 4 13.65 15.79 -21.66
C TYR A 4 12.46 14.89 -21.88
N CYS A 5 12.56 13.65 -21.39
CA CYS A 5 11.40 12.79 -21.24
C CYS A 5 10.53 13.45 -20.16
N PHE A 6 9.48 14.16 -20.57
CA PHE A 6 8.34 14.38 -19.68
C PHE A 6 7.68 13.01 -19.55
N SER A 7 8.31 12.15 -18.75
CA SER A 7 7.61 11.03 -18.17
C SER A 7 6.41 11.68 -17.48
N GLU A 8 5.19 11.24 -17.78
CA GLU A 8 4.09 11.33 -16.82
C GLU A 8 4.44 10.44 -15.61
N SER A 9 5.60 10.68 -15.01
CA SER A 9 6.04 10.08 -13.77
C SER A 9 5.32 10.88 -12.71
N CYS A 10 4.35 10.27 -12.06
CA CYS A 10 4.17 10.57 -10.64
C CYS A 10 5.57 10.58 -10.03
N SER A 11 5.95 11.70 -9.43
CA SER A 11 7.20 11.82 -8.67
C SER A 11 7.25 10.76 -7.57
N SER A 12 6.08 10.43 -7.04
CA SER A 12 5.74 9.28 -6.20
C SER A 12 5.61 8.00 -7.03
N SER A 13 6.46 7.01 -6.74
CA SER A 13 6.33 5.68 -7.34
C SER A 13 5.13 4.94 -6.72
N CYS A 14 3.98 4.96 -7.40
CA CYS A 14 2.81 4.19 -6.99
C CYS A 14 3.19 2.69 -6.87
N GLN A 15 3.00 2.11 -5.69
CA GLN A 15 3.34 0.71 -5.41
C GLN A 15 2.10 -0.19 -5.48
N ASN A 16 2.32 -1.50 -5.34
CA ASN A 16 1.26 -2.51 -5.13
C ASN A 16 0.14 -2.49 -6.19
N GLY A 17 0.49 -2.21 -7.45
CA GLY A 17 -0.46 -2.16 -8.56
C GLY A 17 -1.25 -0.84 -8.67
N GLY A 18 -0.87 0.19 -7.91
CA GLY A 18 -1.42 1.53 -8.07
C GLY A 18 -1.10 2.14 -9.43
N GLN A 19 -2.05 2.89 -9.98
CA GLN A 19 -1.89 3.59 -11.26
C GLN A 19 -1.73 5.09 -11.04
N CYS A 20 -0.71 5.66 -11.66
CA CYS A 20 -0.53 7.11 -11.69
C CYS A 20 -1.56 7.73 -12.64
N THR A 21 -2.28 8.74 -12.17
CA THR A 21 -3.33 9.43 -12.96
C THR A 21 -2.93 10.84 -13.42
N GLY A 22 -1.62 11.15 -13.42
CA GLY A 22 -1.08 12.39 -14.00
C GLY A 22 -1.16 13.64 -13.11
N SER A 23 -1.65 13.52 -11.87
CA SER A 23 -1.73 14.62 -10.89
C SER A 23 -0.87 14.37 -9.64
N ASP A 24 0.26 13.68 -9.77
CA ASP A 24 1.05 13.10 -8.66
C ASP A 24 0.22 12.23 -7.70
N THR A 25 -0.96 11.82 -8.15
CA THR A 25 -1.95 11.09 -7.38
C THR A 25 -1.98 9.64 -7.86
N CYS A 26 -1.80 8.71 -6.92
CA CYS A 26 -1.91 7.30 -7.17
C CYS A 26 -3.34 6.82 -6.94
N THR A 27 -3.94 6.21 -7.95
CA THR A 27 -5.17 5.41 -7.79
C THR A 27 -4.76 4.02 -7.34
N CYS A 28 -5.07 3.68 -6.09
CA CYS A 28 -4.66 2.42 -5.49
C CYS A 28 -5.50 1.23 -5.94
N ALA A 29 -4.86 0.07 -6.05
CA ALA A 29 -5.55 -1.19 -6.20
C ALA A 29 -6.40 -1.50 -4.95
N THR A 30 -7.41 -2.33 -5.11
CA THR A 30 -8.29 -2.76 -4.02
C THR A 30 -7.49 -3.25 -2.82
N GLY A 31 -7.79 -2.73 -1.63
CA GLY A 31 -7.11 -3.09 -0.39
C GLY A 31 -5.84 -2.29 -0.10
N TRP A 32 -5.48 -1.28 -0.90
CA TRP A 32 -4.36 -0.39 -0.67
C TRP A 32 -4.80 1.08 -0.58
N SER A 33 -4.03 1.88 0.15
CA SER A 33 -4.28 3.30 0.38
C SER A 33 -2.98 4.09 0.59
N GLY A 34 -3.14 5.40 0.76
CA GLY A 34 -2.06 6.37 0.91
C GLY A 34 -1.56 6.89 -0.44
N ASP A 35 -0.78 7.96 -0.39
CA ASP A 35 -0.35 8.71 -1.59
C ASP A 35 0.48 7.87 -2.56
N THR A 36 1.12 6.80 -2.07
CA THR A 36 1.94 5.86 -2.85
C THR A 36 1.37 4.45 -2.90
N CYS A 37 0.14 4.22 -2.41
CA CYS A 37 -0.48 2.89 -2.33
C CYS A 37 0.34 1.85 -1.55
N THR A 38 1.08 2.30 -0.54
CA THR A 38 1.92 1.46 0.32
C THR A 38 1.23 1.04 1.61
N THR A 39 0.09 1.65 1.94
CA THR A 39 -0.65 1.33 3.18
C THR A 39 -1.68 0.28 2.88
N ALA A 40 -1.49 -0.93 3.39
CA ALA A 40 -2.46 -2.01 3.26
C ALA A 40 -3.70 -1.73 4.14
N ILE A 41 -4.87 -2.09 3.62
CA ILE A 41 -6.15 -1.99 4.31
C ILE A 41 -6.52 -3.40 4.77
N CYS A 42 -6.81 -3.54 6.07
CA CYS A 42 -7.34 -4.77 6.63
C CYS A 42 -8.77 -4.50 7.11
N THR A 43 -9.72 -5.30 6.65
CA THR A 43 -11.15 -5.22 7.03
C THR A 43 -11.32 -5.43 8.53
N ASN A 44 -10.54 -6.35 9.10
CA ASN A 44 -10.45 -6.56 10.53
C ASN A 44 -9.16 -5.94 11.06
N ALA A 45 -9.24 -5.27 12.21
CA ALA A 45 -8.07 -4.73 12.85
C ALA A 45 -7.16 -5.85 13.36
N CYS A 46 -5.87 -5.78 13.01
CA CYS A 46 -4.84 -6.63 13.59
C CYS A 46 -4.69 -6.30 15.08
N GLN A 47 -4.84 -7.31 15.94
CA GLN A 47 -4.75 -7.15 17.39
C GLN A 47 -3.33 -7.38 17.90
N ASN A 48 -3.12 -7.07 19.18
CA ASN A 48 -1.91 -7.40 19.93
C ASN A 48 -0.59 -6.95 19.28
N GLY A 49 -0.60 -5.79 18.64
CA GLY A 49 0.56 -5.24 17.95
C GLY A 49 0.84 -5.85 16.58
N GLY A 50 -0.10 -6.65 16.04
CA GLY A 50 -0.06 -7.09 14.64
C GLY A 50 -0.10 -5.90 13.68
N GLN A 51 0.48 -6.08 12.49
CA GLN A 51 0.55 -5.05 11.46
C GLN A 51 -0.14 -5.53 10.19
N CYS A 52 -0.95 -4.66 9.59
CA CYS A 52 -1.53 -4.91 8.27
C CYS A 52 -0.45 -4.64 7.21
N THR A 53 0.19 -5.70 6.73
CA THR A 53 1.31 -5.58 5.77
C THR A 53 0.87 -5.82 4.34
N THR A 54 -0.18 -6.63 4.14
CA THR A 54 -0.87 -6.82 2.86
C THR A 54 -2.38 -6.79 3.10
N PRO A 55 -3.18 -6.54 2.05
CA PRO A 55 -4.63 -6.44 2.19
C PRO A 55 -5.21 -7.64 2.93
N ASP A 56 -6.03 -7.36 3.94
CA ASP A 56 -6.68 -8.35 4.81
C ASP A 56 -5.76 -9.39 5.46
N THR A 57 -4.46 -9.10 5.56
CA THR A 57 -3.46 -10.01 6.15
C THR A 57 -2.70 -9.32 7.27
N CYS A 58 -2.81 -9.88 8.47
CA CYS A 58 -2.07 -9.42 9.63
C CYS A 58 -0.76 -10.19 9.79
N THR A 59 0.36 -9.46 9.84
CA THR A 59 1.62 -9.99 10.34
C THR A 59 1.64 -9.86 11.85
N CYS A 60 1.68 -10.99 12.55
CA CYS A 60 1.57 -11.03 14.00
C CYS A 60 2.91 -10.86 14.70
N ALA A 61 2.87 -10.20 15.87
CA ALA A 61 3.99 -10.21 16.79
C ALA A 61 4.23 -11.63 17.35
N ALA A 62 5.43 -11.87 17.87
CA ALA A 62 5.80 -13.16 18.44
C ALA A 62 4.83 -13.57 19.56
N GLY A 63 4.34 -14.81 19.51
CA GLY A 63 3.38 -15.37 20.46
C GLY A 63 1.91 -15.22 20.07
N TRP A 64 1.59 -14.47 19.00
CA TRP A 64 0.23 -14.31 18.48
C TRP A 64 0.06 -15.02 17.14
N SER A 65 -1.16 -15.45 16.83
CA SER A 65 -1.44 -16.20 15.60
C SER A 65 -2.89 -16.00 15.12
N GLY A 66 -3.25 -16.66 14.02
CA GLY A 66 -4.56 -16.51 13.40
C GLY A 66 -4.69 -15.25 12.55
N ALA A 67 -5.84 -15.10 11.89
CA ALA A 67 -6.06 -14.06 10.88
C ALA A 67 -5.97 -12.63 11.44
N ASN A 68 -6.26 -12.43 12.72
CA ASN A 68 -6.28 -11.12 13.38
C ASN A 68 -5.27 -11.00 14.53
N CYS A 69 -4.30 -11.92 14.64
CA CYS A 69 -3.29 -11.94 15.71
C CYS A 69 -3.88 -11.95 17.13
N THR A 70 -4.80 -12.90 17.36
CA THR A 70 -5.53 -13.09 18.64
C THR A 70 -5.05 -14.31 19.39
#